data_AF-A0A9D5BKL2-F1
#
_entry.id   AF-A0A9D5BKL2-F1
#
_cell.length_a   1.000
_cell.length_b   1.000
_cell.length_c   1.000
_cell.angle_alpha   90.00
_cell.angle_beta   90.00
_cell.angle_gamma   90.00
#
_symmetry.space_group_name_H-M   'P 1'
#
loop_
_entity.id
_entity.type
_entity.pdbx_description
1 polymer ?
#
loop_
_entity_poly.entity_id
_entity_poly.type
_entity_poly.pdbx_seq_one_letter_code
_entity_poly.pdbx_strand_id
1 'polypeptide(L)'
;MAEEGKPDAQLFQLLSNLLLEVESLTNQEEVELRSKIETLGLEVTKVPSKSTKQLDELEIAKELDRLSAKLDDVDEMISSTMAADPQVRSLLSCTADVWMPVITATTEERRSFTASPGDNNTQTNAENSK
;
A
#
# COMPACT_ATOMS: atom_id res chain seq x y z
N MET A 1 -11.37 9.55 64.71
CA MET A 1 -11.02 8.49 63.74
C MET A 1 -11.21 9.10 62.36
N ALA A 2 -10.11 9.25 61.63
CA ALA A 2 -9.97 10.19 60.52
C ALA A 2 -10.73 9.74 59.26
N GLU A 3 -11.48 10.67 58.68
CA GLU A 3 -12.11 10.62 57.35
C GLU A 3 -11.03 10.73 56.24
N GLU A 4 -10.02 9.84 56.24
CA GLU A 4 -8.84 9.97 55.37
C GLU A 4 -8.93 9.18 54.04
N GLY A 5 -9.97 8.36 53.83
CA GLY A 5 -10.09 7.47 52.65
C GLY A 5 -11.05 7.93 51.53
N LYS A 6 -11.84 8.98 51.75
CA LYS A 6 -12.82 9.51 50.77
C LYS A 6 -12.20 10.25 49.56
N PRO A 7 -11.24 11.18 49.75
CA PRO A 7 -10.67 11.91 48.61
C PRO A 7 -9.82 10.99 47.73
N ASP A 8 -9.11 10.03 48.33
CA ASP A 8 -8.32 9.04 47.59
C ASP A 8 -9.21 8.12 46.74
N ALA A 9 -10.34 7.65 47.26
CA ALA A 9 -11.28 6.85 46.49
C ALA A 9 -11.86 7.63 45.29
N GLN A 10 -12.15 8.92 45.46
CA GLN A 10 -12.61 9.78 44.37
C GLN A 10 -11.52 10.01 43.32
N LEU A 11 -10.27 10.18 43.75
CA LEU A 11 -9.12 10.32 42.84
C LEU A 11 -8.90 9.02 42.05
N PHE A 12 -8.90 7.86 42.68
CA PHE A 12 -8.74 6.58 41.97
C PHE A 12 -9.90 6.30 41.02
N GLN A 13 -11.13 6.69 41.38
CA GLN A 13 -12.27 6.59 40.48
C GLN A 13 -12.10 7.50 39.25
N LEU A 14 -11.63 8.73 39.45
CA LEU A 14 -11.35 9.66 38.35
C LEU A 14 -10.23 9.13 37.45
N LEU A 15 -9.12 8.65 38.01
CA LEU A 15 -8.01 8.07 37.27
C LEU A 15 -8.43 6.82 36.48
N SER A 16 -9.29 5.98 37.07
CA SER A 16 -9.86 4.79 36.40
C SER A 16 -10.75 5.18 35.22
N ASN A 17 -11.63 6.17 35.40
CA ASN A 17 -12.47 6.67 34.32
C ASN A 17 -11.65 7.29 33.18
N LEU A 18 -10.61 8.07 33.53
CA LEU A 18 -9.70 8.68 32.56
C LEU A 18 -8.92 7.61 31.79
N LEU A 19 -8.47 6.56 32.46
CA LEU A 19 -7.78 5.43 31.84
C LEU A 19 -8.69 4.70 30.84
N LEU A 20 -9.93 4.40 31.23
CA LEU A 20 -10.92 3.76 30.37
C LEU A 20 -11.28 4.62 29.16
N GLU A 21 -11.41 5.94 29.36
CA GLU A 21 -11.70 6.88 28.28
C GLU A 21 -10.54 6.92 27.26
N VAL A 22 -9.30 7.04 27.73
CA VAL A 22 -8.10 7.03 26.89
C VAL A 22 -7.93 5.68 26.18
N GLU A 23 -8.17 4.57 26.87
CA GLU A 23 -8.12 3.22 26.29
C GLU A 23 -9.17 3.05 25.19
N SER A 24 -10.39 3.60 25.38
CA SER A 24 -11.45 3.56 24.37
C SER A 24 -11.12 4.42 23.13
N LEU A 25 -10.60 5.63 23.34
CA LEU A 25 -10.20 6.55 22.28
C LEU A 25 -9.05 5.98 21.45
N THR A 26 -8.04 5.43 22.13
CA THR A 26 -6.86 4.85 21.48
C THR A 26 -7.22 3.57 20.71
N ASN A 27 -8.04 2.69 21.29
CA ASN A 27 -8.51 1.48 20.60
C ASN A 27 -9.39 1.83 19.39
N GLN A 28 -10.19 2.89 19.46
CA GLN A 28 -11.03 3.31 18.34
C GLN A 28 -10.20 3.79 17.14
N GLU A 29 -9.18 4.61 17.39
CA GLU A 29 -8.26 5.07 16.33
C GLU A 29 -7.47 3.89 15.73
N GLU A 30 -6.98 2.98 16.58
CA GLU A 30 -6.27 1.79 16.11
C GLU A 30 -7.14 0.88 15.24
N VAL A 31 -8.39 0.63 15.63
CA VAL A 31 -9.34 -0.17 14.84
C VAL A 31 -9.65 0.49 13.50
N GLU A 32 -9.82 1.82 13.48
CA GLU A 32 -10.03 2.57 12.23
C GLU A 32 -8.80 2.48 11.31
N LEU A 33 -7.59 2.61 11.87
CA LEU A 33 -6.35 2.46 11.11
C LEU A 33 -6.18 1.04 10.55
N ARG A 34 -6.47 0.00 11.34
CA ARG A 34 -6.45 -1.40 10.88
C ARG A 34 -7.45 -1.63 9.74
N SER A 35 -8.66 -1.07 9.83
CA SER A 35 -9.67 -1.14 8.77
C SER A 35 -9.23 -0.41 7.49
N LYS A 36 -8.61 0.76 7.63
CA LYS A 36 -8.01 1.49 6.48
C LYS A 36 -6.87 0.69 5.85
N ILE A 37 -6.00 0.08 6.64
CA ILE A 37 -4.90 -0.77 6.15
C ILE A 37 -5.45 -2.00 5.44
N GLU A 38 -6.48 -2.67 5.97
CA GLU A 38 -7.14 -3.80 5.32
C GLU A 38 -7.74 -3.40 3.97
N THR A 39 -8.45 -2.28 3.92
CA THR A 39 -9.03 -1.73 2.69
C THR A 39 -7.94 -1.42 1.66
N LEU A 40 -6.85 -0.79 2.07
CA LEU A 40 -5.70 -0.52 1.21
C LEU A 40 -5.03 -1.81 0.72
N GLY A 41 -4.90 -2.83 1.57
CA GLY A 41 -4.36 -4.14 1.20
C GLY A 41 -5.22 -4.84 0.14
N LEU A 42 -6.55 -4.76 0.26
CA LEU A 42 -7.47 -5.25 -0.76
C LEU A 42 -7.34 -4.47 -2.07
N GLU A 43 -7.13 -3.16 -2.03
CA GLU A 43 -6.93 -2.34 -3.23
C GLU A 43 -5.61 -2.67 -3.95
N VAL A 44 -4.50 -2.80 -3.20
CA VAL A 44 -3.16 -3.11 -3.75
C VAL A 44 -3.12 -4.49 -4.43
N THR A 45 -3.95 -5.43 -3.98
CA THR A 45 -4.00 -6.79 -4.55
C THR A 45 -4.94 -6.94 -5.75
N LYS A 46 -5.69 -5.88 -6.12
CA LYS A 46 -6.53 -5.93 -7.32
C LYS A 46 -5.65 -6.01 -8.56
N VAL A 47 -5.68 -7.17 -9.20
CA VAL A 47 -5.16 -7.34 -10.55
C VAL A 47 -6.32 -7.28 -11.54
N PRO A 48 -6.13 -6.65 -12.71
CA PRO A 48 -7.13 -6.72 -13.77
C PRO A 48 -7.43 -8.17 -14.12
N SER A 49 -8.71 -8.52 -14.21
CA SER A 49 -9.13 -9.83 -14.70
C SER A 49 -8.52 -10.08 -16.07
N LYS A 50 -7.91 -11.26 -16.26
CA LYS A 50 -7.36 -11.63 -17.57
C LYS A 50 -8.47 -11.57 -18.62
N SER A 51 -8.22 -10.85 -19.71
CA SER A 51 -9.14 -10.85 -20.85
C SER A 51 -9.22 -12.28 -21.40
N THR A 52 -10.37 -12.94 -21.23
CA THR A 52 -10.62 -14.29 -21.74
C THR A 52 -11.03 -14.28 -23.22
N LYS A 53 -11.13 -13.10 -23.83
CA LYS A 53 -11.59 -12.95 -25.22
C LYS A 53 -10.37 -12.93 -26.15
N GLN A 54 -10.29 -13.89 -27.05
CA GLN A 54 -9.38 -13.82 -28.18
C GLN A 54 -9.91 -12.71 -29.11
N LEU A 55 -9.17 -11.61 -29.19
CA LEU A 55 -9.56 -10.43 -29.98
C LEU A 55 -8.97 -10.55 -31.39
N ASP A 56 -9.77 -10.17 -32.38
CA ASP A 56 -9.31 -9.99 -33.77
C ASP A 56 -8.50 -8.68 -33.92
N GLU A 57 -7.67 -8.54 -34.96
CA GLU A 57 -6.76 -7.39 -35.14
C GLU A 57 -7.50 -6.03 -35.09
N LEU A 58 -8.69 -5.96 -35.67
CA LEU A 58 -9.55 -4.77 -35.64
C LEU A 58 -10.05 -4.45 -34.22
N GLU A 59 -10.39 -5.49 -33.45
CA GLU A 59 -10.82 -5.34 -32.06
C GLU A 59 -9.64 -4.90 -31.17
N ILE A 60 -8.43 -5.41 -31.44
CA ILE A 60 -7.19 -4.99 -30.76
C ILE A 60 -6.94 -3.50 -30.98
N ALA A 61 -7.02 -3.02 -32.22
CA ALA A 61 -6.83 -1.61 -32.52
C ALA A 61 -7.84 -0.73 -31.77
N LYS A 62 -9.11 -1.14 -31.74
CA LYS A 62 -10.17 -0.42 -31.02
C LYS A 62 -9.95 -0.40 -29.51
N GLU A 63 -9.48 -1.51 -28.92
CA GLU A 63 -9.14 -1.54 -27.50
C GLU A 63 -7.89 -0.71 -27.20
N LEU A 64 -6.89 -0.68 -28.09
CA LEU A 64 -5.74 0.21 -27.96
C LEU A 64 -6.15 1.69 -28.01
N ASP A 65 -7.02 2.08 -28.93
CA ASP A 65 -7.57 3.45 -29.00
C ASP A 65 -8.31 3.81 -27.70
N ARG A 66 -9.14 2.89 -27.20
CA ARG A 66 -9.86 3.05 -25.93
C ARG A 66 -8.91 3.16 -24.74
N LEU A 67 -7.84 2.38 -24.71
CA LEU A 67 -6.83 2.43 -23.64
C LEU A 67 -6.03 3.73 -23.71
N SER A 68 -5.72 4.22 -24.91
CA SER A 68 -5.06 5.51 -25.10
C SER A 68 -5.90 6.65 -24.55
N ALA A 69 -7.19 6.71 -24.89
CA ALA A 69 -8.09 7.74 -24.37
C ALA A 69 -8.20 7.71 -22.84
N LYS A 70 -8.24 6.50 -22.24
CA LYS A 70 -8.23 6.37 -20.78
C LYS A 70 -6.92 6.83 -20.15
N LEU A 71 -5.80 6.65 -20.83
CA LEU A 71 -4.50 7.12 -20.35
C LEU A 71 -4.45 8.65 -20.35
N ASP A 72 -5.01 9.28 -21.38
CA ASP A 72 -5.15 10.73 -21.46
C ASP A 72 -6.02 11.28 -20.29
N ASP A 73 -7.15 10.64 -20.00
CA ASP A 73 -8.02 11.01 -18.86
C ASP A 73 -7.28 10.92 -17.52
N VAL A 74 -6.48 9.86 -17.33
CA VAL A 74 -5.68 9.66 -16.10
C VAL A 74 -4.58 10.71 -15.99
N ASP A 75 -3.92 11.04 -17.09
CA ASP A 75 -2.88 12.08 -17.12
C ASP A 75 -3.45 13.45 -16.77
N GLU A 76 -4.63 13.80 -17.28
CA GLU A 76 -5.34 15.04 -16.91
C GLU A 76 -5.70 15.05 -15.42
N MET A 77 -6.20 13.94 -14.89
CA MET A 77 -6.56 13.81 -13.47
C MET A 77 -5.34 13.96 -12.56
N ILE A 78 -4.21 13.33 -12.92
CA ILE A 78 -2.97 13.45 -12.17
C ILE A 78 -2.43 14.88 -12.26
N SER A 79 -2.38 15.45 -13.46
CA SER A 79 -1.88 16.82 -13.69
C SER A 79 -2.70 17.86 -12.92
N SER A 80 -4.02 17.76 -12.95
CA SER A 80 -4.92 18.65 -12.19
C SER A 80 -4.74 18.49 -10.68
N THR A 81 -4.61 17.26 -10.18
CA THR A 81 -4.37 16.98 -8.76
C THR A 81 -2.99 17.51 -8.31
N MET A 82 -1.94 17.30 -9.10
CA MET A 82 -0.59 17.79 -8.81
C MET A 82 -0.49 19.32 -8.88
N ALA A 83 -1.33 19.97 -9.69
CA ALA A 83 -1.43 21.43 -9.74
C ALA A 83 -2.19 21.99 -8.54
N ALA A 84 -3.23 21.29 -8.08
CA ALA A 84 -4.07 21.71 -6.96
C ALA A 84 -3.41 21.49 -5.60
N ASP A 85 -2.64 20.41 -5.43
CA ASP A 85 -2.02 20.03 -4.16
C ASP A 85 -0.49 19.81 -4.29
N PRO A 86 0.34 20.77 -3.80
CA PRO A 86 1.79 20.64 -3.79
C PRO A 86 2.32 19.46 -2.95
N GLN A 87 1.60 19.04 -1.91
CA GLN A 87 1.99 17.92 -1.05
C GLN A 87 1.80 16.60 -1.78
N VAL A 88 0.69 16.43 -2.52
CA VAL A 88 0.48 15.27 -3.39
C VAL A 88 1.54 15.23 -4.49
N ARG A 89 1.85 16.38 -5.12
CA ARG A 89 2.93 16.47 -6.11
C ARG A 89 4.27 16.02 -5.55
N SER A 90 4.65 16.51 -4.36
CA SER A 90 5.90 16.12 -3.69
C SER A 90 5.92 14.61 -3.41
N LEU A 91 4.84 14.06 -2.88
CA LEU A 91 4.72 12.63 -2.57
C LEU A 91 4.84 11.75 -3.82
N LEU A 92 4.12 12.08 -4.90
CA LEU A 92 4.19 11.34 -6.16
C LEU A 92 5.59 11.43 -6.79
N SER A 93 6.22 12.60 -6.74
CA SER A 93 7.59 12.78 -7.23
C SER A 93 8.60 11.97 -6.41
N CYS A 94 8.51 11.98 -5.09
CA CYS A 94 9.42 11.25 -4.20
C CYS A 94 9.26 9.73 -4.30
N THR A 95 8.07 9.25 -4.66
CA THR A 95 7.80 7.80 -4.81
C THR A 95 8.06 7.29 -6.23
N ALA A 96 8.26 8.18 -7.20
CA ALA A 96 8.55 7.81 -8.58
C ALA A 96 9.82 6.96 -8.70
N ASP A 97 10.87 7.28 -7.94
CA ASP A 97 12.13 6.53 -7.94
C ASP A 97 11.98 5.07 -7.49
N VAL A 98 10.95 4.79 -6.66
CA VAL A 98 10.64 3.44 -6.17
C VAL A 98 9.81 2.66 -7.19
N TRP A 99 8.80 3.28 -7.78
CA TRP A 99 7.84 2.58 -8.64
C TRP A 99 8.26 2.51 -10.11
N MET A 100 8.99 3.51 -10.63
CA MET A 100 9.41 3.51 -12.04
C MET A 100 10.20 2.26 -12.44
N PRO A 101 11.22 1.81 -11.68
CA PRO A 101 11.95 0.58 -12.00
C PRO A 101 11.04 -0.66 -12.04
N VAL A 102 10.01 -0.73 -11.19
CA VAL A 102 9.09 -1.87 -11.12
C VAL A 102 8.12 -1.87 -12.31
N ILE A 103 7.65 -0.70 -12.71
CA ILE A 103 6.67 -0.54 -13.80
C ILE A 103 7.35 -0.73 -15.16
N THR A 104 8.54 -0.17 -15.36
CA THR A 104 9.28 -0.28 -16.63
C THR A 104 10.10 -1.56 -16.76
N ALA A 105 10.25 -2.34 -15.67
CA ALA A 105 10.96 -3.61 -15.71
C ALA A 105 10.39 -4.55 -16.78
N THR A 106 11.32 -5.09 -17.57
CA THR A 106 11.11 -6.20 -18.49
C THR A 106 10.70 -7.47 -17.74
N THR A 107 10.18 -8.46 -18.47
CA THR A 107 9.79 -9.74 -17.87
C THR A 107 10.94 -10.43 -17.13
N GLU A 108 12.18 -10.27 -17.60
CA GLU A 108 13.36 -10.86 -16.96
C GLU A 108 13.73 -10.13 -15.67
N GLU A 109 13.75 -8.80 -15.69
CA GLU A 109 13.99 -7.98 -14.49
C GLU A 109 12.91 -8.24 -13.42
N ARG A 110 11.66 -8.45 -13.82
CA ARG A 110 10.56 -8.79 -12.89
C ARG A 110 10.74 -10.13 -12.18
N ARG A 111 11.42 -11.11 -12.78
CA ARG A 111 11.72 -12.39 -12.11
C ARG A 111 12.66 -12.17 -10.93
N SER A 112 13.59 -11.23 -11.03
CA SER A 112 14.52 -10.88 -9.95
C SER A 112 13.81 -10.26 -8.73
N PHE A 113 12.67 -9.57 -8.91
CA PHE A 113 11.87 -9.03 -7.80
C PHE A 113 11.14 -10.10 -6.99
N THR A 114 10.86 -11.25 -7.61
CA THR A 114 10.19 -12.39 -6.95
C THR A 114 11.16 -13.35 -6.27
N ALA A 115 12.47 -13.17 -6.48
CA ALA A 115 13.49 -13.97 -5.80
C ALA A 115 13.51 -13.59 -4.32
N SER A 116 13.09 -14.53 -3.47
CA SER A 116 13.19 -14.38 -2.02
C SER A 116 14.66 -14.10 -1.63
N PRO A 117 14.96 -13.14 -0.73
CA PRO A 117 16.33 -12.86 -0.28
C PRO A 117 17.06 -14.05 0.37
N GLY A 118 16.41 -15.21 0.52
CA GLY A 118 16.96 -16.43 1.11
C GLY A 118 17.39 -17.54 0.14
N ASP A 119 17.19 -17.41 -1.18
CA ASP A 119 17.51 -18.48 -2.14
C ASP A 119 18.96 -18.47 -2.66
N ASN A 120 19.85 -17.70 -2.01
CA ASN A 120 21.30 -17.81 -2.20
C ASN A 120 21.88 -18.98 -1.39
N ASN A 121 21.36 -20.20 -1.58
CA ASN A 121 22.01 -21.39 -1.04
C ASN A 121 22.63 -22.24 -2.17
N THR A 122 23.94 -22.09 -2.27
CA THR A 122 24.91 -23.05 -2.83
C THR A 122 24.80 -23.39 -4.31
N GLN A 123 25.34 -22.52 -5.15
CA GLN A 123 26.09 -23.00 -6.31
C GLN A 123 27.54 -23.23 -5.85
N THR A 124 27.79 -24.35 -5.17
CA THR A 124 29.18 -24.80 -4.94
C THR A 124 29.75 -25.24 -6.26
N ASN A 125 30.62 -24.40 -6.79
CA ASN A 125 31.63 -24.72 -7.77
C ASN A 125 32.31 -26.05 -7.38
N ALA A 126 32.22 -27.05 -8.24
CA ALA A 126 33.01 -28.27 -8.16
C ALA A 126 33.63 -28.57 -9.52
N GLU A 127 34.53 -27.68 -9.95
CA GLU A 127 35.74 -28.16 -10.61
C GLU A 127 36.52 -29.02 -9.60
N ASN A 128 36.70 -30.31 -9.89
CA ASN A 128 38.00 -30.96 -10.11
C ASN A 128 37.99 -32.46 -9.75
N SER A 129 38.45 -33.28 -10.72
CA SER A 129 39.18 -34.55 -10.59
C SER A 129 38.57 -35.72 -9.80
N LYS A 130 38.23 -36.83 -10.49
CA LYS A 130 39.14 -37.98 -10.72
C LYS A 130 38.53 -39.01 -11.68
#